data_AF-A0A225DQY2-F1
#
_entry.id   AF-A0A225DQY2-F1
#
_cell.length_a   1.000
_cell.length_b   1.000
_cell.length_c   1.000
_cell.angle_alpha   90.00
_cell.angle_beta   90.00
_cell.angle_gamma   90.00
#
_symmetry.space_group_name_H-M   'P 1'
#
loop_
_entity.id
_entity.type
_entity.pdbx_description
1 polymer ?
#
loop_
_entity_poly.entity_id
_entity_poly.type
_entity_poly.pdbx_seq_one_letter_code
_entity_poly.pdbx_strand_id
1 'polypeptide(L)'
;MSQGAELSDLLDRARAKGTDKQFREFIQRQPSCISGRFSEFLETGEGRCVAAHIRRAGESGTGFKGEYACVPMTQSEHLLQHQHGESYFGGKEFFDAQRVRYLGMWVDS
;
A
#
# COMPACT_ATOMS: atom_id res chain seq x y z
N MET A 1 -3.06 8.88 20.31
CA MET A 1 -4.13 8.76 19.29
C MET A 1 -4.28 7.28 18.96
N SER A 2 -5.50 6.77 18.82
CA SER A 2 -5.69 5.40 18.33
C SER A 2 -5.26 5.33 16.85
N GLN A 3 -4.77 4.17 16.38
CA GLN A 3 -4.40 3.99 14.96
C GLN A 3 -5.49 4.42 13.97
N GLY A 4 -6.77 4.30 14.37
CA GLY A 4 -7.90 4.76 13.55
C GLY A 4 -7.99 6.28 13.38
N ALA A 5 -7.64 7.06 14.42
CA ALA A 5 -7.69 8.52 14.35
C ALA A 5 -6.57 9.09 13.47
N GLU A 6 -5.37 8.49 13.56
CA GLU A 6 -4.24 8.85 12.71
C GLU A 6 -4.53 8.56 11.23
N LEU A 7 -5.05 7.37 10.93
CA LEU A 7 -5.40 7.00 9.55
C LEU A 7 -6.45 7.94 8.96
N SER A 8 -7.43 8.39 9.74
CA SER A 8 -8.45 9.33 9.27
C SER A 8 -7.85 10.68 8.86
N ASP A 9 -7.00 11.26 9.70
CA ASP A 9 -6.32 12.54 9.41
C ASP A 9 -5.45 12.44 8.14
N LEU A 10 -4.67 11.36 8.03
CA LEU A 10 -3.85 11.10 6.85
C LEU A 10 -4.66 10.96 5.57
N LEU A 11 -5.84 10.32 5.64
CA LEU A 11 -6.73 10.19 4.48
C LEU A 11 -7.28 11.55 4.03
N ASP A 12 -7.64 12.43 4.96
CA ASP A 12 -8.14 13.76 4.63
C ASP A 12 -7.04 14.62 4.00
N ARG A 13 -5.82 14.58 4.55
CA ARG A 13 -4.65 15.26 3.97
C ARG A 13 -4.29 14.68 2.60
N ALA A 14 -4.38 13.36 2.42
CA ALA A 14 -4.10 12.71 1.13
C ALA A 14 -5.11 13.12 0.05
N ARG A 15 -6.40 13.18 0.38
CA ARG A 15 -7.47 13.66 -0.52
C ARG A 15 -7.28 15.13 -0.90
N ALA A 16 -6.81 15.96 0.03
CA ALA A 16 -6.49 17.36 -0.26
C ALA A 16 -5.25 17.49 -1.18
N LYS A 17 -4.28 16.57 -1.06
CA LYS A 17 -3.05 16.57 -1.87
C LYS A 17 -3.26 16.10 -3.30
N GLY A 18 -4.00 15.02 -3.50
CA GLY A 18 -4.15 14.42 -4.83
C GLY A 18 -5.11 13.24 -4.83
N THR A 19 -5.17 12.56 -5.97
CA THR A 19 -6.09 11.43 -6.20
C THR A 19 -5.48 10.09 -5.79
N ASP A 20 -6.32 9.09 -5.54
CA ASP A 20 -5.88 7.70 -5.32
C ASP A 20 -5.00 7.17 -6.47
N LYS A 21 -5.28 7.58 -7.72
CA LYS A 21 -4.44 7.22 -8.87
C LYS A 21 -3.01 7.77 -8.72
N GLN A 22 -2.86 9.03 -8.35
CA GLN A 22 -1.55 9.64 -8.14
C GLN A 22 -0.80 8.99 -6.96
N PHE A 23 -1.53 8.64 -5.90
CA PHE A 23 -0.96 7.87 -4.80
C PHE A 23 -0.48 6.48 -5.27
N ARG A 24 -1.27 5.76 -6.09
CA ARG A 24 -0.84 4.48 -6.66
C ARG A 24 0.42 4.61 -7.51
N GLU A 25 0.50 5.66 -8.33
CA GLU A 25 1.71 5.96 -9.12
C GLU A 25 2.91 6.22 -8.20
N PHE A 26 2.74 6.97 -7.10
CA PHE A 26 3.77 7.17 -6.08
C PHE A 26 4.23 5.85 -5.45
N ILE A 27 3.29 4.99 -5.08
CA ILE A 27 3.55 3.68 -4.47
C ILE A 27 4.38 2.79 -5.40
N GLN A 28 4.07 2.77 -6.70
CA GLN A 28 4.81 1.97 -7.67
C GLN A 28 6.28 2.36 -7.80
N ARG A 29 6.68 3.57 -7.36
CA ARG A 29 8.09 4.04 -7.38
C ARG A 29 8.85 3.69 -6.10
N GLN A 30 8.19 3.10 -5.11
CA GLN A 30 8.82 2.71 -3.85
C GLN A 30 9.32 1.26 -3.92
N PRO A 31 10.41 0.92 -3.21
CA PRO A 31 10.84 -0.46 -3.08
C PRO A 31 9.79 -1.27 -2.30
N SER A 32 9.79 -2.60 -2.50
CA SER A 32 8.88 -3.51 -1.81
C SER A 32 8.91 -3.29 -0.30
N CYS A 33 7.73 -3.20 0.33
CA CYS A 33 7.61 -3.11 1.77
C CYS A 33 7.98 -4.41 2.49
N ILE A 34 8.15 -5.52 1.76
CA ILE A 34 8.54 -6.83 2.31
C ILE A 34 10.06 -6.99 2.24
N SER A 35 10.64 -6.90 1.05
CA SER A 35 12.06 -7.21 0.82
C SER A 35 12.97 -5.99 0.62
N GLY A 36 12.41 -4.80 0.47
CA GLY A 36 13.16 -3.59 0.09
C GLY A 36 13.67 -3.60 -1.36
N ARG A 37 13.20 -4.54 -2.19
CA ARG A 37 13.64 -4.69 -3.59
C ARG A 37 12.62 -4.09 -4.56
N PHE A 38 13.08 -3.76 -5.77
CA PHE A 38 12.21 -3.44 -6.90
C PHE A 38 11.86 -4.71 -7.68
N SER A 39 10.68 -4.73 -8.29
CA SER A 39 10.23 -5.83 -9.15
C SER A 39 10.95 -5.81 -10.49
N GLU A 40 11.11 -4.61 -11.05
CA GLU A 40 11.75 -4.36 -12.34
C GLU A 40 12.40 -2.98 -12.35
N PHE A 41 13.26 -2.74 -13.33
CA PHE A 41 13.85 -1.43 -13.60
C PHE A 41 13.51 -1.04 -15.03
N LEU A 42 12.99 0.17 -15.20
CA LEU A 42 12.74 0.75 -16.51
C LEU A 42 14.07 1.07 -17.21
N GLU A 43 14.05 1.30 -18.52
CA GLU A 43 15.24 1.73 -19.28
C GLU A 43 15.86 3.02 -18.73
N THR A 44 15.05 3.87 -18.08
CA THR A 44 15.48 5.08 -17.37
C THR A 44 16.28 4.80 -16.09
N GLY A 45 16.40 3.54 -15.68
CA GLY A 45 16.98 3.11 -14.41
C GLY A 45 16.01 3.22 -13.23
N GLU A 46 14.76 3.66 -13.45
CA GLU A 46 13.79 3.82 -12.38
C GLU A 46 13.21 2.48 -11.93
N GLY A 47 13.33 2.20 -10.63
CA GLY A 47 12.76 1.01 -10.01
C GLY A 47 11.22 1.05 -9.98
N ARG A 48 10.60 -0.10 -10.22
CA ARG A 48 9.14 -0.26 -10.18
C ARG A 48 8.73 -1.48 -9.36
N CYS A 49 7.70 -1.27 -8.56
CA CYS A 49 6.94 -2.30 -7.85
C CYS A 49 5.46 -2.21 -8.25
N VAL A 50 4.70 -3.27 -7.97
CA VAL A 50 3.24 -3.21 -8.11
C VAL A 50 2.60 -2.56 -6.88
N ALA A 51 1.47 -1.88 -7.10
CA ALA A 51 0.63 -1.36 -6.03
C ALA A 51 -0.34 -2.46 -5.54
N ALA A 52 0.09 -3.23 -4.55
CA ALA A 52 -0.70 -4.30 -3.95
C ALA A 52 -1.78 -3.70 -3.05
N HIS A 53 -3.05 -4.01 -3.32
CA HIS A 53 -4.17 -3.42 -2.58
C HIS A 53 -4.42 -4.17 -1.27
N ILE A 54 -4.52 -3.41 -0.20
CA ILE A 54 -4.91 -3.91 1.12
C ILE A 54 -6.44 -3.99 1.15
N ARG A 55 -6.96 -5.20 1.35
CA ARG A 55 -8.40 -5.45 1.41
C ARG A 55 -8.83 -5.74 2.84
N ARG A 56 -9.92 -5.12 3.28
CA ARG A 56 -10.51 -5.37 4.61
C ARG A 56 -11.96 -5.80 4.43
N ALA A 57 -12.47 -6.60 5.36
CA ALA A 57 -13.87 -7.02 5.30
C ALA A 57 -14.76 -5.79 5.47
N GLY A 58 -15.66 -5.57 4.50
CA GLY A 58 -16.76 -4.62 4.66
C GLY A 58 -17.92 -5.23 5.45
N GLU A 59 -19.02 -4.48 5.58
CA GLU A 59 -20.22 -4.85 6.36
C GLU A 59 -20.87 -6.17 5.90
N SER A 60 -20.63 -6.62 4.66
CA SER A 60 -21.22 -7.86 4.10
C SER A 60 -20.19 -8.98 3.86
N GLY A 61 -19.04 -8.96 4.55
CA GLY A 61 -18.02 -10.02 4.43
C GLY A 61 -17.26 -10.07 3.09
N THR A 62 -17.59 -9.18 2.15
CA THR A 62 -16.84 -9.00 0.91
C THR A 62 -15.65 -8.07 1.16
N GLY A 63 -14.47 -8.43 0.65
CA GLY A 63 -13.27 -7.62 0.78
C GLY A 63 -13.40 -6.28 0.04
N PHE A 64 -13.44 -5.19 0.79
CA PHE A 64 -13.47 -3.82 0.28
C PHE A 64 -12.05 -3.29 0.06
N LYS A 65 -11.84 -2.62 -1.08
CA LYS A 65 -10.61 -1.87 -1.36
C LYS A 65 -10.83 -0.43 -0.87
N GLY A 66 -10.13 -0.05 0.20
CA GLY A 66 -10.17 1.34 0.68
C GLY A 66 -9.46 2.29 -0.28
N GLU A 67 -9.81 3.57 -0.21
CA GLU A 67 -9.03 4.62 -0.84
C GLU A 67 -7.65 4.71 -0.19
N TYR A 68 -6.62 5.00 -1.00
CA TYR A 68 -5.24 5.13 -0.56
C TYR A 68 -4.78 3.90 0.26
N ALA A 69 -5.25 2.72 -0.14
CA ALA A 69 -5.02 1.45 0.56
C ALA A 69 -4.23 0.49 -0.31
N CYS A 70 -3.01 0.87 -0.66
CA CYS A 70 -2.07 0.01 -1.36
C CYS A 70 -0.64 0.20 -0.88
N VAL A 71 0.18 -0.84 -1.04
CA VAL A 71 1.59 -0.87 -0.65
C VAL A 71 2.46 -1.38 -1.80
N PRO A 72 3.74 -1.00 -1.86
CA PRO A 72 4.65 -1.50 -2.89
C PRO A 72 5.03 -2.95 -2.60
N MET A 73 4.87 -3.82 -3.58
CA MET A 73 5.36 -5.19 -3.53
C MET A 73 6.01 -5.55 -4.87
N THR A 74 6.97 -6.48 -4.85
CA THR A 74 7.40 -7.09 -6.11
C THR A 74 6.28 -7.94 -6.69
N GLN A 75 6.30 -8.19 -8.00
CA GLN A 75 5.30 -9.03 -8.66
C GLN A 75 5.22 -10.42 -8.02
N SER A 76 6.37 -11.02 -7.69
CA SER A 76 6.44 -12.34 -7.04
C SER A 76 5.82 -12.33 -5.64
N GLU A 77 6.12 -11.32 -4.82
CA GLU A 77 5.52 -11.19 -3.48
C GLU A 77 4.01 -10.96 -3.56
N HIS A 78 3.55 -10.13 -4.51
CA HIS A 78 2.13 -9.87 -4.71
C HIS A 78 1.37 -11.14 -5.12
N LEU A 79 1.97 -12.00 -5.96
CA LEU A 79 1.41 -13.30 -6.31
C LEU A 79 1.32 -14.24 -5.10
N LEU A 80 2.36 -14.28 -4.26
CA LEU A 80 2.35 -15.07 -3.01
C LEU A 80 1.28 -14.56 -2.04
N GLN A 81 1.09 -13.25 -1.93
CA GLN A 81 0.03 -12.66 -1.12
C GLN A 81 -1.36 -13.08 -1.62
N HIS A 82 -1.57 -13.13 -2.94
CA HIS A 82 -2.81 -13.62 -3.51
C HIS A 82 -3.07 -15.10 -3.21
N GLN A 83 -2.04 -15.93 -3.20
CA GLN A 83 -2.14 -17.37 -2.99
C GLN A 83 -2.31 -17.75 -1.51
N HIS A 84 -1.58 -17.08 -0.62
CA HIS A 84 -1.46 -17.46 0.79
C HIS A 84 -2.11 -16.44 1.75
N GLY A 85 -2.54 -15.29 1.24
CA GLY A 85 -3.05 -14.19 2.05
C GLY A 85 -1.94 -13.35 2.70
N GLU A 86 -2.35 -12.30 3.41
CA GLU A 86 -1.44 -11.40 4.13
C GLU A 86 -0.68 -12.08 5.28
N SER A 87 -1.20 -13.18 5.84
CA SER A 87 -0.56 -13.93 6.92
C SER A 87 0.80 -14.49 6.53
N TYR A 88 1.04 -14.75 5.24
CA TYR A 88 2.33 -15.20 4.73
C TYR A 88 3.45 -14.16 4.96
N PHE A 89 3.10 -12.87 5.04
CA PHE A 89 4.05 -11.76 5.16
C PHE A 89 3.93 -10.97 6.48
N GLY A 90 3.29 -11.55 7.51
CA GLY A 90 3.14 -10.90 8.83
C GLY A 90 1.72 -10.49 9.19
N GLY A 91 0.74 -10.76 8.31
CA GLY A 91 -0.68 -10.59 8.63
C GLY A 91 -1.20 -9.16 8.51
N LYS A 92 -2.48 -8.97 8.88
CA LYS A 92 -3.21 -7.72 8.65
C LYS A 92 -2.56 -6.52 9.31
N GLU A 93 -2.09 -6.69 10.55
CA GLU A 93 -1.46 -5.61 11.34
C GLU A 93 -0.21 -5.06 10.64
N PHE A 94 0.60 -5.93 10.03
CA PHE A 94 1.76 -5.50 9.24
C PHE A 94 1.33 -4.63 8.05
N PHE A 95 0.35 -5.08 7.28
CA PHE A 95 -0.15 -4.32 6.12
C PHE A 95 -0.84 -3.02 6.53
N ASP A 96 -1.58 -3.01 7.62
CA ASP A 96 -2.21 -1.79 8.15
C ASP A 96 -1.16 -0.77 8.60
N ALA A 97 -0.07 -1.21 9.24
CA ALA A 97 1.06 -0.34 9.57
C ALA A 97 1.77 0.19 8.32
N GLN A 98 1.99 -0.65 7.28
CA GLN A 98 2.56 -0.18 6.02
C GLN A 98 1.64 0.84 5.32
N ARG A 99 0.31 0.65 5.36
CA ARG A 99 -0.64 1.60 4.81
C ARG A 99 -0.46 2.98 5.42
N VAL A 100 -0.46 3.06 6.75
CA VAL A 100 -0.27 4.32 7.49
C VAL A 100 1.08 4.95 7.12
N ARG A 101 2.16 4.16 7.14
CA ARG A 101 3.50 4.63 6.78
C ARG A 101 3.57 5.24 5.39
N TYR A 102 3.12 4.52 4.37
CA TYR A 102 3.21 5.00 2.99
C TYR A 102 2.25 6.15 2.70
N LEU A 103 1.09 6.18 3.37
CA LEU A 103 0.19 7.32 3.28
C LEU A 103 0.82 8.57 3.91
N GLY A 104 1.47 8.44 5.06
CA GLY A 104 2.25 9.52 5.67
C GLY A 104 3.37 10.02 4.76
N MET A 105 4.18 9.11 4.21
CA MET A 105 5.21 9.45 3.23
C MET A 105 4.64 10.16 2.00
N TRP A 106 3.48 9.71 1.50
CA TRP A 106 2.82 10.39 0.39
C TRP A 106 2.44 11.80 0.79
N VAL A 107 1.76 11.99 1.91
CA VAL A 107 1.28 13.30 2.34
C VAL A 107 2.45 14.29 2.51
N ASP A 108 3.58 13.84 3.06
CA ASP A 108 4.72 14.70 3.40
C ASP A 108 5.73 14.93 2.25
N SER A 109 5.56 14.25 1.10
CA SER A 109 6.45 14.41 -0.09
C SER A 109 6.27 15.70 -0.88
#